data_AF-A0A3D3UJ13-F1
#
_entry.id   AF-A0A3D3UJ13-F1
#
_cell.length_a   1.000
_cell.length_b   1.000
_cell.length_c   1.000
_cell.angle_alpha   90.00
_cell.angle_beta   90.00
_cell.angle_gamma   90.00
#
_symmetry.space_group_name_H-M   'P 1'
#
loop_
_entity.id
_entity.type
_entity.pdbx_description
1 polymer ?
#
loop_
_entity_poly.entity_id
_entity_poly.type
_entity_poly.pdbx_seq_one_letter_code
_entity_poly.pdbx_strand_id
1 'polypeptide(L)'
;MRNQTLDIDGRLQFIGLGSADRDAIRQCGPIILAKLDDILDDLYAAIFAMPQTAAIIGDKSRVPGLKAAQEAHWRQLFAAEFDHDYAERVQAIGRAHARIGLEPRWYIGIYNFAYAQMVALLVPAFRKKPEFLARAISAFGKALMLDMEIATSVYFDEQEDARQRQTENLAAALETAVKSTLEKTRARGDEIGNASSSLTAAVTQVGACAQTVTGLSQNTASNIATVAAATEELSASEREISTQVAHSAGVAREAVARSREAGNAMAVLDRAGLQIGEVAKLISEIASQTNLLAL
;
A
#
# COMPACT_ATOMS: atom_id res chain seq x y z
N MET A 1 -4.79 29.36 -25.87
CA MET A 1 -5.96 30.14 -25.39
C MET A 1 -5.58 31.48 -24.73
N ARG A 2 -4.35 31.67 -24.19
CA ARG A 2 -3.87 32.95 -23.62
C ARG A 2 -3.97 34.21 -24.51
N ASN A 3 -4.12 34.06 -25.82
CA ASN A 3 -4.08 35.19 -26.77
C ASN A 3 -5.46 35.79 -27.12
N GLN A 4 -6.57 35.26 -26.57
CA GLN A 4 -7.91 35.81 -26.80
C GLN A 4 -8.31 36.87 -25.75
N THR A 5 -7.63 36.94 -24.61
CA THR A 5 -7.96 37.86 -23.52
C THR A 5 -7.62 39.32 -23.83
N LEU A 6 -6.82 39.58 -24.88
CA LEU A 6 -6.33 40.92 -25.27
C LEU A 6 -6.83 41.38 -26.64
N ASP A 7 -7.80 40.69 -27.25
CA ASP A 7 -8.43 41.11 -28.50
C ASP A 7 -9.32 42.35 -28.27
N ILE A 8 -8.68 43.51 -28.14
CA ILE A 8 -9.36 44.78 -27.87
C ILE A 8 -10.21 45.21 -29.07
N ASP A 9 -9.72 44.99 -30.29
CA ASP A 9 -10.41 45.39 -31.52
C ASP A 9 -11.70 44.59 -31.71
N GLY A 10 -11.67 43.27 -31.51
CA GLY A 10 -12.86 42.43 -31.55
C GLY A 10 -13.89 42.82 -30.48
N ARG A 11 -13.43 43.15 -29.25
CA ARG A 11 -14.31 43.64 -28.18
C ARG A 11 -14.99 44.95 -28.54
N LEU A 12 -14.23 45.93 -29.05
CA LEU A 12 -14.75 47.23 -29.47
C LEU A 12 -15.77 47.11 -30.60
N GLN A 13 -15.49 46.23 -31.57
CA GLN A 13 -16.42 45.92 -32.66
C GLN A 13 -17.71 45.31 -32.11
N PHE A 14 -17.60 44.33 -31.20
CA PHE A 14 -18.75 43.62 -30.64
C PHE A 14 -19.68 44.53 -29.84
N ILE A 15 -19.13 45.39 -28.97
CA ILE A 15 -19.93 46.34 -28.17
C ILE A 15 -20.37 47.58 -28.97
N GLY A 16 -19.88 47.72 -30.21
CA GLY A 16 -20.16 48.84 -31.09
C GLY A 16 -19.64 50.17 -30.56
N LEU A 17 -18.45 50.20 -29.95
CA LEU A 17 -17.80 51.43 -29.47
C LEU A 17 -16.93 51.99 -30.61
N GLY A 18 -17.55 52.84 -31.44
CA GLY A 18 -16.93 53.44 -32.62
C GLY A 18 -16.25 54.78 -32.37
N SER A 19 -15.71 55.39 -33.42
CA SER A 19 -15.07 56.72 -33.36
C SER A 19 -15.99 57.81 -32.80
N ALA A 20 -17.26 57.82 -33.22
CA ALA A 20 -18.25 58.77 -32.73
C ALA A 20 -18.56 58.63 -31.22
N ASP A 21 -18.47 57.41 -30.68
CA ASP A 21 -18.60 57.17 -29.23
C ASP A 21 -17.36 57.70 -28.50
N ARG A 22 -16.16 57.44 -29.03
CA ARG A 22 -14.88 57.94 -28.47
C ARG A 22 -14.84 59.46 -28.43
N ASP A 23 -15.29 60.12 -29.49
CA ASP A 23 -15.34 61.59 -29.55
C ASP A 23 -16.33 62.17 -28.52
N ALA A 24 -17.48 61.51 -28.32
CA ALA A 24 -18.42 61.90 -27.29
C ALA A 24 -17.82 61.74 -25.89
N ILE A 25 -17.09 60.64 -25.62
CA ILE A 25 -16.38 60.43 -24.36
C ILE A 25 -15.36 61.55 -24.11
N ARG A 26 -14.53 61.88 -25.11
CA ARG A 26 -13.52 62.96 -25.01
C ARG A 26 -14.14 64.33 -24.75
N GLN A 27 -15.27 64.63 -25.40
CA GLN A 27 -15.97 65.90 -25.21
C GLN A 27 -16.60 66.03 -23.81
N CYS A 28 -17.07 64.92 -23.25
CA CYS A 28 -17.71 64.85 -21.94
C CYS A 28 -16.70 64.72 -20.77
N GLY A 29 -15.55 64.09 -21.02
CA GLY A 29 -14.51 63.79 -20.02
C GLY A 29 -14.14 64.97 -19.12
N PRO A 30 -13.83 66.17 -19.65
CA PRO A 30 -13.48 67.34 -18.83
C PRO A 30 -14.56 67.74 -17.81
N ILE A 31 -15.85 67.56 -18.14
CA ILE A 31 -16.97 67.88 -17.25
C ILE A 31 -16.99 66.93 -16.06
N ILE A 32 -16.76 65.64 -16.31
CA ILE A 32 -16.72 64.61 -15.27
C ILE A 32 -15.45 64.74 -14.44
N LEU A 33 -14.29 64.97 -15.07
CA LEU A 33 -13.01 65.17 -14.40
C LEU A 33 -13.02 66.37 -13.44
N ALA A 34 -13.72 67.45 -13.80
CA ALA A 34 -13.89 68.62 -12.91
C ALA A 34 -14.68 68.30 -11.63
N LYS A 35 -15.38 67.16 -11.58
CA LYS A 35 -16.19 66.68 -10.45
C LYS A 35 -15.73 65.34 -9.89
N LEU A 36 -14.59 64.83 -10.37
CA LEU A 36 -14.16 63.49 -10.02
C LEU A 36 -13.77 63.35 -8.55
N ASP A 37 -13.18 64.39 -7.94
CA ASP A 37 -12.80 64.34 -6.52
C ASP A 37 -14.03 64.19 -5.62
N ASP A 38 -15.10 64.98 -5.88
CA ASP A 38 -16.40 64.90 -5.22
C ASP A 38 -17.04 63.50 -5.41
N ILE A 39 -17.04 62.99 -6.65
CA ILE A 39 -17.58 61.66 -6.99
C ILE A 39 -16.85 60.55 -6.23
N LEU A 40 -15.52 60.64 -6.13
CA LEU A 40 -14.73 59.65 -5.41
C LEU A 40 -14.96 59.73 -3.90
N ASP A 41 -15.19 60.92 -3.33
CA ASP A 41 -15.58 61.03 -1.92
C ASP A 41 -16.92 60.36 -1.64
N ASP A 42 -17.92 60.58 -2.49
CA ASP A 42 -19.22 59.91 -2.38
C ASP A 42 -19.08 58.39 -2.53
N LEU A 43 -18.24 57.92 -3.45
CA LEU A 43 -17.96 56.51 -3.65
C LEU A 43 -17.34 55.88 -2.39
N TYR A 44 -16.30 56.49 -1.81
CA TYR A 44 -15.67 55.95 -0.61
C TYR A 44 -16.60 56.02 0.60
N ALA A 45 -17.43 57.07 0.71
CA ALA A 45 -18.48 57.12 1.73
C ALA A 45 -19.45 55.93 1.60
N ALA A 46 -19.89 55.60 0.39
CA ALA A 46 -20.74 54.44 0.13
C ALA A 46 -20.04 53.10 0.44
N ILE A 47 -18.76 52.96 0.07
CA ILE A 47 -17.93 51.78 0.39
C ILE A 47 -17.81 51.57 1.90
N PHE A 48 -17.59 52.64 2.67
CA PHE A 48 -17.46 52.57 4.13
C PHE A 48 -18.80 52.42 4.87
N ALA A 49 -19.93 52.76 4.23
CA ALA A 49 -21.26 52.58 4.80
C ALA A 49 -21.66 51.10 4.92
N MET A 50 -21.05 50.22 4.12
CA MET A 50 -21.35 48.79 4.11
C MET A 50 -20.20 47.98 4.73
N PRO A 51 -20.45 47.21 5.81
CA PRO A 51 -19.39 46.53 6.56
C PRO A 51 -18.52 45.61 5.71
N GLN A 52 -19.11 44.89 4.74
CA GLN A 52 -18.39 43.94 3.88
C GLN A 52 -17.33 44.64 3.02
N THR A 53 -17.66 45.77 2.39
CA THR A 53 -16.74 46.52 1.54
C THR A 53 -15.77 47.38 2.35
N ALA A 54 -16.21 47.89 3.52
CA ALA A 54 -15.34 48.59 4.45
C ALA A 54 -14.19 47.69 4.94
N ALA A 55 -14.47 46.42 5.24
CA ALA A 55 -13.48 45.45 5.71
C ALA A 55 -12.37 45.19 4.68
N ILE A 56 -12.70 45.21 3.38
CA ILE A 56 -11.73 45.03 2.28
C ILE A 56 -10.72 46.18 2.24
N ILE A 57 -11.21 47.43 2.42
CA ILE A 57 -10.34 48.62 2.43
C ILE A 57 -9.59 48.78 3.74
N GLY A 58 -10.14 48.29 4.86
CA GLY A 58 -9.53 48.36 6.19
C GLY A 58 -9.24 49.80 6.62
N ASP A 59 -7.95 50.13 6.81
CA ASP A 59 -7.53 51.46 7.26
C ASP A 59 -7.82 52.57 6.23
N LYS A 60 -8.52 53.62 6.70
CA LYS A 60 -8.84 54.84 5.95
C LYS A 60 -7.61 55.64 5.53
N SER A 61 -6.46 55.44 6.17
CA SER A 61 -5.20 56.10 5.78
C SER A 61 -4.78 55.80 4.34
N ARG A 62 -5.27 54.70 3.75
CA ARG A 62 -4.98 54.29 2.36
C ARG A 62 -5.83 55.01 1.31
N VAL A 63 -6.95 55.62 1.71
CA VAL A 63 -7.95 56.22 0.81
C VAL A 63 -7.35 57.27 -0.13
N PRO A 64 -6.48 58.22 0.30
CA PRO A 64 -5.91 59.20 -0.62
C PRO A 64 -5.14 58.57 -1.78
N GLY A 65 -4.35 57.53 -1.51
CA GLY A 65 -3.62 56.80 -2.55
C GLY A 65 -4.54 56.03 -3.50
N LEU A 66 -5.64 55.48 -2.98
CA LEU A 66 -6.63 54.79 -3.81
C LEU A 66 -7.43 55.77 -4.67
N LYS A 67 -7.79 56.95 -4.16
CA LYS A 67 -8.41 58.03 -4.95
C LYS A 67 -7.50 58.46 -6.09
N ALA A 68 -6.20 58.65 -5.83
CA ALA A 68 -5.22 59.01 -6.87
C ALA A 68 -5.11 57.93 -7.97
N ALA A 69 -5.11 56.65 -7.59
CA ALA A 69 -5.10 55.54 -8.55
C ALA A 69 -6.39 55.48 -9.41
N GLN A 70 -7.55 55.68 -8.78
CA GLN A 70 -8.84 55.80 -9.48
C GLN A 70 -8.83 56.99 -10.44
N GLU A 71 -8.34 58.15 -10.01
CA GLU A 71 -8.24 59.34 -10.86
C GLU A 71 -7.39 59.08 -12.12
N ALA A 72 -6.24 58.44 -11.96
CA ALA A 72 -5.39 58.08 -13.09
C ALA A 72 -6.11 57.15 -14.08
N HIS A 73 -6.85 56.16 -13.59
CA HIS A 73 -7.66 55.26 -14.41
C HIS A 73 -8.76 56.00 -15.18
N TRP A 74 -9.55 56.83 -14.49
CA TRP A 74 -10.63 57.59 -15.11
C TRP A 74 -10.13 58.55 -16.20
N ARG A 75 -8.97 59.20 -15.98
CA ARG A 75 -8.33 60.04 -17.01
C ARG A 75 -8.00 59.26 -18.27
N GLN A 76 -7.55 58.01 -18.14
CA GLN A 76 -7.28 57.15 -19.30
C GLN A 76 -8.55 56.72 -20.02
N LEU A 77 -9.59 56.32 -19.28
CA LEU A 77 -10.89 55.98 -19.88
C LEU A 77 -11.47 57.16 -20.67
N PHE A 78 -11.36 58.39 -20.15
CA PHE A 78 -11.85 59.58 -20.83
C PHE A 78 -10.98 60.08 -21.99
N ALA A 79 -9.73 59.60 -22.11
CA ALA A 79 -8.92 59.81 -23.32
C ALA A 79 -9.50 59.03 -24.52
N ALA A 80 -10.31 57.99 -24.26
CA ALA A 80 -10.97 57.14 -25.24
C ALA A 80 -9.99 56.43 -26.21
N GLU A 81 -8.77 56.19 -25.74
CA GLU A 81 -7.73 55.41 -26.41
C GLU A 81 -7.80 53.97 -25.90
N PHE A 82 -8.84 53.25 -26.35
CA PHE A 82 -9.00 51.82 -26.08
C PHE A 82 -8.11 51.02 -27.02
N ASP A 83 -6.86 50.80 -26.60
CA ASP A 83 -5.84 50.01 -27.27
C ASP A 83 -5.37 48.84 -26.39
N HIS A 84 -4.33 48.13 -26.85
CA HIS A 84 -3.76 47.02 -26.10
C HIS A 84 -3.23 47.46 -24.73
N ASP A 85 -2.55 48.61 -24.67
CA ASP A 85 -1.97 49.14 -23.44
C ASP A 85 -3.07 49.51 -22.42
N TYR A 86 -4.21 50.01 -22.90
CA TYR A 86 -5.40 50.22 -22.08
C TYR A 86 -5.88 48.89 -21.48
N ALA A 87 -6.04 47.85 -22.32
CA ALA A 87 -6.49 46.55 -21.86
C ALA A 87 -5.56 45.94 -20.80
N GLU A 88 -4.24 46.03 -20.99
CA GLU A 88 -3.26 45.54 -20.02
C GLU A 88 -3.36 46.25 -18.66
N ARG A 89 -3.55 47.57 -18.67
CA ARG A 89 -3.73 48.37 -17.44
C ARG A 89 -5.00 47.99 -16.72
N VAL A 90 -6.11 47.85 -17.44
CA VAL A 90 -7.40 47.44 -16.85
C VAL A 90 -7.33 46.03 -16.26
N GLN A 91 -6.65 45.10 -16.92
CA GLN A 91 -6.38 43.78 -16.34
C GLN A 91 -5.50 43.87 -15.09
N ALA A 92 -4.52 44.77 -15.05
CA ALA A 92 -3.70 44.98 -13.85
C ALA A 92 -4.54 45.50 -12.67
N ILE A 93 -5.50 46.39 -12.95
CA ILE A 93 -6.50 46.84 -11.97
C ILE A 93 -7.36 45.66 -11.51
N GLY A 94 -7.87 44.85 -12.43
CA GLY A 94 -8.63 43.63 -12.12
C GLY A 94 -7.86 42.69 -11.17
N ARG A 95 -6.58 42.40 -11.49
CA ARG A 95 -5.70 41.56 -10.66
C ARG A 95 -5.45 42.17 -9.27
N ALA A 96 -5.34 43.49 -9.19
CA ALA A 96 -5.20 44.17 -7.90
C ALA A 96 -6.46 44.00 -7.02
N HIS A 97 -7.65 44.08 -7.62
CA HIS A 97 -8.92 43.86 -6.92
C HIS A 97 -9.12 42.39 -6.53
N ALA A 98 -8.75 41.44 -7.40
CA ALA A 98 -8.79 40.01 -7.09
C ALA A 98 -7.89 39.67 -5.90
N ARG A 99 -6.69 40.24 -5.85
CA ARG A 99 -5.71 40.05 -4.76
C ARG A 99 -6.23 40.50 -3.39
N ILE A 100 -7.02 41.57 -3.33
CA ILE A 100 -7.60 42.07 -2.07
C ILE A 100 -8.96 41.40 -1.74
N GLY A 101 -9.39 40.43 -2.55
CA GLY A 101 -10.64 39.71 -2.33
C GLY A 101 -11.90 40.51 -2.65
N LEU A 102 -11.81 41.55 -3.49
CA LEU A 102 -12.99 42.29 -3.90
C LEU A 102 -13.81 41.44 -4.88
N GLU A 103 -14.95 40.93 -4.43
CA GLU A 103 -15.82 40.12 -5.29
C GLU A 103 -16.36 40.92 -6.49
N PRO A 104 -16.50 40.28 -7.68
CA PRO A 104 -17.04 40.94 -8.87
C PRO A 104 -18.39 41.63 -8.64
N ARG A 105 -19.26 41.09 -7.75
CA ARG A 105 -20.55 41.71 -7.43
C ARG A 105 -20.42 43.14 -6.90
N TRP A 106 -19.38 43.41 -6.09
CA TRP A 106 -19.12 44.73 -5.53
C TRP A 106 -18.48 45.63 -6.57
N TYR A 107 -17.58 45.07 -7.36
CA TYR A 107 -16.96 45.75 -8.49
C TYR A 107 -18.02 46.28 -9.47
N ILE A 108 -18.99 45.45 -9.87
CA ILE A 108 -20.11 45.84 -10.74
C ILE A 108 -20.93 46.98 -10.11
N GLY A 109 -21.17 46.93 -8.80
CA GLY A 109 -21.88 47.99 -8.06
C GLY A 109 -21.17 49.34 -8.12
N ILE A 110 -19.84 49.35 -8.03
CA ILE A 110 -19.02 50.58 -8.11
C ILE A 110 -19.14 51.23 -9.51
N TYR A 111 -19.14 50.43 -10.58
CA TYR A 111 -19.35 50.95 -11.93
C TYR A 111 -20.75 51.49 -12.15
N ASN A 112 -21.77 50.83 -11.58
CA ASN A 112 -23.14 51.36 -11.61
C ASN A 112 -23.22 52.73 -10.89
N PHE A 113 -22.55 52.87 -9.74
CA PHE A 113 -22.44 54.15 -9.04
C PHE A 113 -21.77 55.21 -9.92
N ALA A 114 -20.62 54.90 -10.52
CA ALA A 114 -19.92 55.82 -11.41
C ALA A 114 -20.78 56.23 -12.62
N TYR A 115 -21.45 55.27 -13.26
CA TYR A 115 -22.36 55.54 -14.37
C TYR A 115 -23.50 56.50 -13.99
N ALA A 116 -24.13 56.27 -12.83
CA ALA A 116 -25.20 57.14 -12.35
C ALA A 116 -24.72 58.59 -12.14
N GLN A 117 -23.53 58.77 -11.55
CA GLN A 117 -22.93 60.10 -11.36
C GLN A 117 -22.60 60.78 -12.69
N MET A 118 -22.09 60.03 -13.68
CA MET A 118 -21.85 60.57 -15.03
C MET A 118 -23.16 61.03 -15.68
N VAL A 119 -24.22 60.22 -15.64
CA VAL A 119 -25.53 60.60 -16.18
C VAL A 119 -26.04 61.88 -15.50
N ALA A 120 -25.94 61.98 -14.18
CA ALA A 120 -26.37 63.15 -13.42
C ALA A 120 -25.63 64.45 -13.81
N LEU A 121 -24.37 64.36 -14.23
CA LEU A 121 -23.59 65.50 -14.73
C LEU A 121 -23.87 65.82 -16.20
N LEU A 122 -24.03 64.80 -17.05
CA LEU A 122 -24.19 65.00 -18.50
C LEU A 122 -25.57 65.51 -18.89
N VAL A 123 -26.62 65.05 -18.22
CA VAL A 123 -28.00 65.49 -18.49
C VAL A 123 -28.16 67.01 -18.43
N PRO A 124 -27.79 67.72 -17.33
CA PRO A 124 -27.91 69.17 -17.28
C PRO A 124 -26.94 69.88 -18.24
N ALA A 125 -25.72 69.35 -18.41
CA ALA A 125 -24.71 69.95 -19.28
C ALA A 125 -25.11 69.96 -20.77
N PHE A 126 -25.82 68.92 -21.23
CA PHE A 126 -26.19 68.74 -22.63
C PHE A 126 -27.70 68.68 -22.88
N ARG A 127 -28.54 69.15 -21.94
CA ARG A 127 -30.02 69.14 -22.08
C ARG A 127 -30.55 69.80 -23.37
N LYS A 128 -29.79 70.73 -23.96
CA LYS A 128 -30.13 71.42 -25.21
C LYS A 128 -29.66 70.69 -26.48
N LYS A 129 -28.95 69.56 -26.33
CA LYS A 129 -28.40 68.73 -27.41
C LYS A 129 -28.82 67.27 -27.21
N PRO A 130 -30.12 66.93 -27.38
CA PRO A 130 -30.66 65.63 -27.00
C PRO A 130 -30.02 64.45 -27.74
N GLU A 131 -29.71 64.60 -29.03
CA GLU A 131 -29.03 63.55 -29.81
C GLU A 131 -27.60 63.28 -29.32
N PHE A 132 -26.86 64.35 -29.01
CA PHE A 132 -25.52 64.23 -28.43
C PHE A 132 -25.59 63.62 -27.02
N LEU A 133 -26.55 64.05 -26.19
CA LEU A 133 -26.74 63.50 -24.84
C LEU A 133 -27.05 62.00 -24.88
N ALA A 134 -27.95 61.56 -25.77
CA ALA A 134 -28.26 60.15 -25.96
C ALA A 134 -27.01 59.35 -26.38
N ARG A 135 -26.23 59.89 -27.32
CA ARG A 135 -24.96 59.28 -27.75
C ARG A 135 -23.95 59.22 -26.61
N ALA A 136 -23.77 60.30 -25.87
CA ALA A 136 -22.82 60.35 -24.75
C ALA A 136 -23.17 59.31 -23.69
N ILE A 137 -24.43 59.25 -23.25
CA ILE A 137 -24.90 58.26 -22.28
C ILE A 137 -24.63 56.83 -22.79
N SER A 138 -24.98 56.55 -24.05
CA SER A 138 -24.71 55.24 -24.67
C SER A 138 -23.20 54.93 -24.74
N ALA A 139 -22.36 55.90 -25.13
CA ALA A 139 -20.92 55.75 -25.24
C ALA A 139 -20.26 55.45 -23.88
N PHE A 140 -20.67 56.16 -22.82
CA PHE A 140 -20.21 55.85 -21.46
C PHE A 140 -20.68 54.47 -21.00
N GLY A 141 -21.92 54.09 -21.29
CA GLY A 141 -22.41 52.74 -20.99
C GLY A 141 -21.52 51.67 -21.63
N LYS A 142 -21.23 51.80 -22.93
CA LYS A 142 -20.33 50.87 -23.65
C LYS A 142 -18.92 50.85 -23.06
N ALA A 143 -18.32 52.01 -22.80
CA ALA A 143 -16.96 52.11 -22.27
C ALA A 143 -16.85 51.48 -20.88
N LEU A 144 -17.81 51.75 -19.99
CA LEU A 144 -17.84 51.17 -18.64
C LEU A 144 -18.05 49.66 -18.67
N MET A 145 -18.90 49.15 -19.57
CA MET A 145 -19.09 47.70 -19.73
C MET A 145 -17.83 47.02 -20.26
N LEU A 146 -17.13 47.62 -21.23
CA LEU A 146 -15.85 47.14 -21.73
C LEU A 146 -14.80 47.08 -20.63
N ASP A 147 -14.65 48.19 -19.89
CA ASP A 147 -13.68 48.32 -18.81
C ASP A 147 -13.93 47.29 -17.69
N MET A 148 -15.20 47.13 -17.30
CA MET A 148 -15.61 46.11 -16.34
C MET A 148 -15.36 44.69 -16.84
N GLU A 149 -15.68 44.39 -18.09
CA GLU A 149 -15.49 43.05 -18.67
C GLU A 149 -14.01 42.69 -18.73
N ILE A 150 -13.14 43.59 -19.19
CA ILE A 150 -11.68 43.38 -19.15
C ILE A 150 -11.20 43.16 -17.71
N ALA A 151 -11.61 44.01 -16.77
CA ALA A 151 -11.18 43.91 -15.37
C ALA A 151 -11.68 42.64 -14.68
N THR A 152 -12.86 42.13 -15.03
CA THR A 152 -13.44 40.92 -14.43
C THR A 152 -12.97 39.63 -15.09
N SER A 153 -12.49 39.67 -16.34
CA SER A 153 -11.95 38.51 -17.05
C SER A 153 -10.82 37.80 -16.28
N VAL A 154 -9.99 38.56 -15.55
CA VAL A 154 -8.86 38.02 -14.78
C VAL A 154 -9.29 37.12 -13.62
N TYR A 155 -10.50 37.30 -13.08
CA TYR A 155 -11.02 36.44 -12.01
C TYR A 155 -11.31 35.02 -12.53
N PHE A 156 -11.74 34.92 -13.79
CA PHE A 156 -11.99 33.62 -14.43
C PHE A 156 -10.70 32.95 -14.86
N ASP A 157 -9.73 33.72 -15.37
CA ASP A 157 -8.41 33.20 -15.75
C ASP A 157 -7.67 32.62 -14.54
N GLU A 158 -7.69 33.30 -13.39
CA GLU A 158 -7.05 32.80 -12.15
C GLU A 158 -7.72 31.52 -11.63
N GLN A 159 -9.05 31.43 -11.71
CA GLN A 159 -9.78 30.23 -11.31
C GLN A 159 -9.47 29.04 -12.21
N GLU A 160 -9.39 29.26 -13.53
CA GLU A 160 -9.08 28.21 -14.49
C GLU A 160 -7.62 27.74 -14.36
N ASP A 161 -6.67 28.66 -14.18
CA ASP A 161 -5.27 28.32 -13.88
C ASP A 161 -5.16 27.51 -12.58
N ALA A 162 -5.91 27.87 -11.53
CA ALA A 162 -5.92 27.13 -10.28
C ALA A 162 -6.52 25.72 -10.45
N ARG A 163 -7.63 25.60 -11.20
CA ARG A 163 -8.27 24.32 -11.52
C ARG A 163 -7.35 23.41 -12.34
N GLN A 164 -6.64 23.98 -13.30
CA GLN A 164 -5.68 23.27 -14.13
C GLN A 164 -4.52 22.73 -13.28
N ARG A 165 -3.91 23.57 -12.43
CA ARG A 165 -2.84 23.14 -11.50
C ARG A 165 -3.33 22.04 -10.55
N GLN A 166 -4.56 22.13 -10.04
CA GLN A 166 -5.12 21.08 -9.18
C GLN A 166 -5.27 19.76 -9.93
N THR A 167 -5.71 19.81 -11.19
CA THR A 167 -5.85 18.63 -12.05
C THR A 167 -4.50 17.98 -12.33
N GLU A 168 -3.48 18.79 -12.66
CA GLU A 168 -2.10 18.31 -12.88
C GLU A 168 -1.51 17.66 -11.62
N ASN A 169 -1.69 18.27 -10.46
CA ASN A 169 -1.24 17.70 -9.19
C ASN A 169 -1.93 16.36 -8.87
N LEU A 170 -3.24 16.26 -9.13
CA LEU A 170 -3.98 15.01 -8.94
C LEU A 170 -3.50 13.91 -9.89
N ALA A 171 -3.23 14.25 -11.15
CA ALA A 171 -2.69 13.31 -12.13
C ALA A 171 -1.30 12.79 -11.70
N ALA A 172 -0.40 13.68 -11.26
CA ALA A 172 0.93 13.30 -10.78
C ALA A 172 0.88 12.41 -9.52
N ALA A 173 -0.04 12.71 -8.59
CA ALA A 173 -0.25 11.90 -7.41
C ALA A 173 -0.78 10.50 -7.77
N LEU A 174 -1.73 10.42 -8.71
CA LEU A 174 -2.26 9.16 -9.22
C LEU A 174 -1.16 8.32 -9.89
N GLU A 175 -0.35 8.92 -10.75
CA GLU A 175 0.77 8.23 -11.42
C GLU A 175 1.74 7.62 -10.40
N THR A 176 2.10 8.40 -9.38
CA THR A 176 2.98 7.94 -8.28
C THR A 176 2.36 6.77 -7.51
N ALA A 177 1.06 6.87 -7.17
CA ALA A 177 0.35 5.82 -6.45
C ALA A 177 0.24 4.52 -7.25
N VAL A 178 -0.07 4.63 -8.55
CA VAL A 178 -0.14 3.47 -9.45
C VAL A 178 1.22 2.81 -9.58
N LYS A 179 2.30 3.58 -9.80
CA LYS A 179 3.66 3.05 -9.89
C LYS A 179 4.07 2.30 -8.62
N SER A 180 3.84 2.90 -7.44
CA SER A 180 4.15 2.25 -6.16
C SER A 180 3.35 0.94 -5.96
N THR A 181 2.09 0.92 -6.38
CA THR A 181 1.24 -0.26 -6.27
C THR A 181 1.70 -1.37 -7.21
N LEU A 182 2.10 -1.03 -8.44
CA LEU A 182 2.67 -1.97 -9.40
C LEU A 182 4.00 -2.55 -8.91
N GLU A 183 4.89 -1.74 -8.34
CA GLU A 183 6.15 -2.19 -7.74
C GLU A 183 5.91 -3.19 -6.59
N LYS A 184 4.99 -2.87 -5.67
CA LYS A 184 4.60 -3.78 -4.58
C LYS A 184 3.98 -5.08 -5.10
N THR A 185 3.15 -4.98 -6.14
CA THR A 185 2.50 -6.15 -6.74
C THR A 185 3.53 -7.06 -7.42
N ARG A 186 4.50 -6.47 -8.12
CA ARG A 186 5.62 -7.21 -8.72
C ARG A 186 6.46 -7.91 -7.66
N ALA A 187 6.84 -7.21 -6.59
CA ALA A 187 7.60 -7.81 -5.49
C ALA A 187 6.87 -9.01 -4.86
N ARG A 188 5.55 -8.90 -4.62
CA ARG A 188 4.74 -10.03 -4.15
C ARG A 188 4.66 -11.17 -5.17
N GLY A 189 4.61 -10.85 -6.46
CA GLY A 189 4.67 -11.86 -7.53
C GLY A 189 5.98 -12.66 -7.49
N ASP A 190 7.11 -11.98 -7.30
CA ASP A 190 8.42 -12.60 -7.18
C ASP A 190 8.52 -13.48 -5.91
N GLU A 191 7.99 -13.00 -4.77
CA GLU A 191 7.89 -13.79 -3.52
C GLU A 191 7.10 -15.08 -3.71
N ILE A 192 5.93 -15.01 -4.37
CA ILE A 192 5.10 -16.19 -4.69
C ILE A 192 5.87 -17.14 -5.62
N GLY A 193 6.55 -16.63 -6.64
CA GLY A 193 7.36 -17.44 -7.56
C GLY A 193 8.47 -18.22 -6.85
N ASN A 194 9.15 -17.56 -5.90
CA ASN A 194 10.18 -18.19 -5.07
C ASN A 194 9.57 -19.24 -4.12
N ALA A 195 8.47 -18.92 -3.44
CA ALA A 195 7.78 -19.84 -2.55
C ALA A 195 7.28 -21.09 -3.28
N SER A 196 6.71 -20.94 -4.49
CA SER A 196 6.32 -22.07 -5.33
C SER A 196 7.51 -22.94 -5.72
N SER A 197 8.64 -22.35 -6.08
CA SER A 197 9.86 -23.10 -6.43
C SER A 197 10.41 -23.89 -5.23
N SER A 198 10.43 -23.29 -4.03
CA SER A 198 10.78 -23.98 -2.79
C SER A 198 9.81 -25.11 -2.46
N LEU A 199 8.50 -24.92 -2.68
CA LEU A 199 7.49 -25.95 -2.48
C LEU A 199 7.71 -27.13 -3.45
N THR A 200 7.98 -26.86 -4.72
CA THR A 200 8.31 -27.91 -5.69
C THR A 200 9.52 -28.73 -5.24
N ALA A 201 10.60 -28.06 -4.82
CA ALA A 201 11.80 -28.74 -4.31
C ALA A 201 11.49 -29.60 -3.06
N ALA A 202 10.70 -29.08 -2.13
CA ALA A 202 10.29 -29.82 -0.93
C ALA A 202 9.46 -31.07 -1.29
N VAL A 203 8.51 -30.95 -2.23
CA VAL A 203 7.71 -32.08 -2.71
C VAL A 203 8.59 -33.15 -3.37
N THR A 204 9.56 -32.75 -4.20
CA THR A 204 10.53 -33.69 -4.80
C THR A 204 11.34 -34.42 -3.72
N GLN A 205 11.81 -33.70 -2.70
CA GLN A 205 12.57 -34.30 -1.59
C GLN A 205 11.73 -35.28 -0.77
N VAL A 206 10.47 -34.96 -0.49
CA VAL A 206 9.54 -35.86 0.19
C VAL A 206 9.31 -37.12 -0.64
N GLY A 207 9.16 -36.99 -1.97
CA GLY A 207 9.06 -38.12 -2.89
C GLY A 207 10.27 -39.04 -2.84
N ALA A 208 11.49 -38.49 -2.84
CA ALA A 208 12.73 -39.26 -2.72
C ALA A 208 12.82 -39.98 -1.35
N CYS A 209 12.49 -39.30 -0.26
CA CYS A 209 12.47 -39.88 1.08
C CYS A 209 11.48 -41.04 1.18
N ALA A 210 10.28 -40.90 0.61
CA ALA A 210 9.29 -41.97 0.58
C ALA A 210 9.79 -43.22 -0.15
N GLN A 211 10.55 -43.06 -1.24
CA GLN A 211 11.19 -44.19 -1.94
C GLN A 211 12.26 -44.87 -1.06
N THR A 212 13.10 -44.10 -0.37
CA THR A 212 14.09 -44.65 0.56
C THR A 212 13.43 -45.43 1.69
N VAL A 213 12.38 -44.88 2.32
CA VAL A 213 11.61 -45.55 3.39
C VAL A 213 10.96 -46.83 2.90
N THR A 214 10.43 -46.83 1.66
CA THR A 214 9.86 -48.03 1.04
C THR A 214 10.93 -49.13 0.90
N GLY A 215 12.14 -48.78 0.42
CA GLY A 215 13.25 -49.73 0.31
C GLY A 215 13.73 -50.26 1.67
N LEU A 216 13.86 -49.39 2.68
CA LEU A 216 14.22 -49.80 4.04
C LEU A 216 13.18 -50.73 4.66
N SER A 217 11.89 -50.46 4.42
CA SER A 217 10.78 -51.32 4.87
C SER A 217 10.85 -52.70 4.24
N GLN A 218 11.14 -52.79 2.93
CA GLN A 218 11.30 -54.07 2.22
C GLN A 218 12.49 -54.88 2.77
N ASN A 219 13.64 -54.24 2.98
CA ASN A 219 14.81 -54.90 3.58
C ASN A 219 14.52 -55.38 5.01
N THR A 220 13.82 -54.57 5.79
CA THR A 220 13.43 -54.93 7.16
C THR A 220 12.48 -56.13 7.17
N ALA A 221 11.48 -56.16 6.29
CA ALA A 221 10.59 -57.30 6.13
C ALA A 221 11.36 -58.58 5.75
N SER A 222 12.34 -58.48 4.84
CA SER A 222 13.22 -59.61 4.48
C SER A 222 14.04 -60.09 5.68
N ASN A 223 14.64 -59.17 6.44
CA ASN A 223 15.45 -59.52 7.62
C ASN A 223 14.60 -60.21 8.71
N ILE A 224 13.38 -59.72 8.94
CA ILE A 224 12.42 -60.35 9.87
C ILE A 224 12.11 -61.79 9.41
N ALA A 225 11.90 -62.01 8.11
CA ALA A 225 11.68 -63.36 7.57
C ALA A 225 12.88 -64.28 7.79
N THR A 226 14.11 -63.78 7.60
CA THR A 226 15.34 -64.55 7.89
C THR A 226 15.47 -64.88 9.37
N VAL A 227 15.18 -63.94 10.27
CA VAL A 227 15.22 -64.18 11.73
C VAL A 227 14.16 -65.20 12.14
N ALA A 228 12.96 -65.13 11.55
CA ALA A 228 11.91 -66.11 11.79
C ALA A 228 12.36 -67.53 11.40
N ALA A 229 12.94 -67.70 10.20
CA ALA A 229 13.49 -68.98 9.76
C ALA A 229 14.61 -69.49 10.68
N ALA A 230 15.54 -68.63 11.10
CA ALA A 230 16.59 -69.00 12.06
C ALA A 230 16.01 -69.41 13.43
N THR A 231 14.91 -68.79 13.85
CA THR A 231 14.21 -69.13 15.09
C THR A 231 13.52 -70.50 14.98
N GLU A 232 12.97 -70.83 13.81
CA GLU A 232 12.42 -72.17 13.52
C GLU A 232 13.51 -73.25 13.55
N GLU A 233 14.68 -72.99 12.94
CA GLU A 233 15.83 -73.90 12.99
C GLU A 233 16.37 -74.09 14.41
N LEU A 234 16.51 -73.00 15.18
CA LEU A 234 16.91 -73.07 16.59
C LEU A 234 15.92 -73.90 17.42
N SER A 235 14.62 -73.73 17.19
CA SER A 235 13.58 -74.53 17.86
C SER A 235 13.67 -76.01 17.51
N ALA A 236 14.03 -76.35 16.26
CA ALA A 236 14.26 -77.74 15.87
C ALA A 236 15.52 -78.32 16.55
N SER A 237 16.62 -77.55 16.59
CA SER A 237 17.87 -77.95 17.26
C SER A 237 17.68 -78.16 18.77
N GLU A 238 16.89 -77.30 19.43
CA GLU A 238 16.57 -77.46 20.86
C GLU A 238 15.83 -78.79 21.14
N ARG A 239 14.86 -79.16 20.29
CA ARG A 239 14.15 -80.46 20.42
C ARG A 239 15.08 -81.65 20.22
N GLU A 240 16.02 -81.56 19.28
CA GLU A 240 17.02 -82.61 19.03
C GLU A 240 17.98 -82.76 20.22
N ILE A 241 18.49 -81.63 20.75
CA ILE A 241 19.33 -81.62 21.95
C ILE A 241 18.58 -82.22 23.14
N SER A 242 17.32 -81.81 23.37
CA SER A 242 16.47 -82.38 24.42
C SER A 242 16.29 -83.90 24.28
N THR A 243 16.14 -84.40 23.04
CA THR A 243 16.07 -85.84 22.75
C THR A 243 17.40 -86.54 23.06
N GLN A 244 18.52 -85.94 22.65
CA GLN A 244 19.87 -86.48 22.89
C GLN A 244 20.21 -86.52 24.39
N VAL A 245 19.85 -85.47 25.14
CA VAL A 245 20.03 -85.40 26.60
C VAL A 245 19.21 -86.49 27.29
N ALA A 246 17.95 -86.70 26.89
CA ALA A 246 17.12 -87.77 27.42
C ALA A 246 17.71 -89.16 27.13
N HIS A 247 18.27 -89.37 25.94
CA HIS A 247 18.97 -90.59 25.56
C HIS A 247 20.22 -90.82 26.42
N SER A 248 21.10 -89.81 26.55
CA SER A 248 22.30 -89.90 27.40
C SER A 248 21.96 -90.17 28.86
N ALA A 249 20.90 -89.55 29.41
CA ALA A 249 20.42 -89.85 30.75
C ALA A 249 19.92 -91.31 30.87
N GLY A 250 19.30 -91.85 29.82
CA GLY A 250 18.93 -93.26 29.71
C GLY A 250 20.14 -94.20 29.78
N VAL A 251 21.16 -93.95 28.95
CA VAL A 251 22.42 -94.71 28.93
C VAL A 251 23.14 -94.64 30.29
N ALA A 252 23.20 -93.45 30.91
CA ALA A 252 23.81 -93.28 32.23
C ALA A 252 23.06 -94.11 33.30
N ARG A 253 21.72 -94.13 33.27
CA ARG A 253 20.92 -94.99 34.17
C ARG A 253 21.20 -96.46 33.94
N GLU A 254 21.29 -96.91 32.69
CA GLU A 254 21.65 -98.30 32.37
C GLU A 254 23.05 -98.66 32.87
N ALA A 255 24.03 -97.78 32.68
CA ALA A 255 25.40 -97.99 33.16
C ALA A 255 25.46 -98.11 34.70
N VAL A 256 24.70 -97.28 35.43
CA VAL A 256 24.57 -97.39 36.89
C VAL A 256 23.90 -98.71 37.30
N ALA A 257 22.86 -99.15 36.58
CA ALA A 257 22.20 -100.43 36.84
C ALA A 257 23.16 -101.62 36.62
N ARG A 258 23.89 -101.65 35.49
CA ARG A 258 24.92 -102.67 35.22
C ARG A 258 26.03 -102.65 36.25
N SER A 259 26.46 -101.48 36.71
CA SER A 259 27.46 -101.37 37.78
C SER A 259 26.96 -101.94 39.11
N ARG A 260 25.68 -101.74 39.44
CA ARG A 260 25.05 -102.38 40.62
C ARG A 260 24.96 -103.89 40.47
N GLU A 261 24.58 -104.41 39.30
CA GLU A 261 24.57 -105.85 39.03
C GLU A 261 25.96 -106.47 39.17
N ALA A 262 26.98 -105.83 38.59
CA ALA A 262 28.37 -106.25 38.73
C ALA A 262 28.82 -106.21 40.20
N GLY A 263 28.44 -105.18 40.95
CA GLY A 263 28.69 -105.09 42.40
C GLY A 263 28.02 -106.22 43.19
N ASN A 264 26.78 -106.57 42.87
CA ASN A 264 26.09 -107.71 43.46
C ASN A 264 26.77 -109.04 43.13
N ALA A 265 27.22 -109.22 41.88
CA ALA A 265 27.96 -110.40 41.46
C ALA A 265 29.30 -110.52 42.20
N MET A 266 30.03 -109.41 42.37
CA MET A 266 31.26 -109.35 43.17
C MET A 266 30.99 -109.74 44.63
N ALA A 267 29.89 -109.28 45.23
CA ALA A 267 29.51 -109.66 46.59
C ALA A 267 29.10 -111.14 46.74
N VAL A 268 28.57 -111.76 45.67
CA VAL A 268 28.33 -113.21 45.63
C VAL A 268 29.66 -113.97 45.54
N LEU A 269 30.59 -113.52 44.69
CA LEU A 269 31.93 -114.10 44.57
C LEU A 269 32.73 -113.98 45.87
N ASP A 270 32.65 -112.85 46.57
CA ASP A 270 33.30 -112.64 47.87
C ASP A 270 32.79 -113.64 48.93
N ARG A 271 31.46 -113.80 49.03
CA ARG A 271 30.85 -114.83 49.90
C ARG A 271 31.28 -116.25 49.53
N ALA A 272 31.32 -116.57 48.24
CA ALA A 272 31.81 -117.88 47.78
C ALA A 272 33.30 -118.08 48.13
N GLY A 273 34.12 -117.03 48.02
CA GLY A 273 35.52 -117.03 48.43
C GLY A 273 35.70 -117.28 49.93
N LEU A 274 34.88 -116.63 50.78
CA LEU A 274 34.86 -116.88 52.23
C LEU A 274 34.49 -118.33 52.55
N GLN A 275 33.47 -118.89 51.89
CA GLN A 275 33.08 -120.29 52.06
C GLN A 275 34.20 -121.26 51.63
N ILE A 276 34.89 -120.99 50.52
CA ILE A 276 36.06 -121.77 50.12
C ILE A 276 37.16 -121.66 51.19
N GLY A 277 37.37 -120.48 51.76
CA GLY A 277 38.29 -120.27 52.90
C GLY A 277 37.92 -121.11 54.12
N GLU A 278 36.63 -121.17 54.48
CA GLU A 278 36.14 -122.04 55.56
C GLU A 278 36.35 -123.52 55.25
N VAL A 279 36.07 -123.96 54.02
CA VAL A 279 36.32 -125.34 53.57
C VAL A 279 37.82 -125.67 53.59
N ALA A 280 38.69 -124.76 53.14
CA ALA A 280 40.13 -124.94 53.19
C ALA A 280 40.64 -125.04 54.64
N LYS A 281 40.07 -124.26 55.56
CA LYS A 281 40.35 -124.34 57.00
C LYS A 281 39.90 -125.69 57.58
N LEU A 282 38.70 -126.16 57.22
CA LEU A 282 38.19 -127.48 57.61
C LEU A 282 39.09 -128.62 57.08
N ILE A 283 39.53 -128.53 55.81
CA ILE A 283 40.48 -129.50 55.22
C ILE A 283 41.80 -129.48 55.98
N SER A 284 42.32 -128.29 56.32
CA SER A 284 43.53 -128.15 57.12
C SER A 284 43.37 -128.74 58.53
N GLU A 285 42.21 -128.55 59.17
CA GLU A 285 41.89 -129.14 60.48
C GLU A 285 41.82 -130.68 60.38
N ILE A 286 41.13 -131.24 59.37
CA ILE A 286 41.07 -132.68 59.12
C ILE A 286 42.48 -133.24 58.85
N ALA A 287 43.29 -132.57 58.02
CA ALA A 287 44.67 -132.96 57.76
C ALA A 287 45.51 -132.96 59.05
N SER A 288 45.32 -131.98 59.94
CA SER A 288 45.99 -131.94 61.24
C SER A 288 45.52 -133.04 62.21
N GLN A 289 44.22 -133.38 62.23
CA GLN A 289 43.67 -134.51 62.99
C GLN A 289 44.18 -135.85 62.46
N THR A 290 44.35 -135.97 61.14
CA THR A 290 44.92 -137.17 60.53
C THR A 290 46.39 -137.32 60.93
N ASN A 291 47.14 -136.22 61.01
CA ASN A 291 48.52 -136.20 61.53
C ASN A 291 48.59 -136.52 63.04
N LEU A 292 47.56 -136.20 63.81
CA LEU A 292 47.48 -136.46 65.27
C LEU A 292 47.04 -137.90 65.61
N LEU A 293 46.35 -138.59 64.70
CA LEU A 293 46.05 -140.04 64.78
C LEU A 293 47.23 -140.92 64.33
N ALA A 294 48.26 -140.31 63.72
CA ALA A 294 49.46 -140.98 63.24
C ALA A 294 50.62 -140.98 64.26
N LEU A 295 50.40 -140.47 65.49
CA LEU A 295 51.30 -140.55 66.65
C LEU A 295 50.62 -141.28 67.80
#